data_AF-A0AAU7UG35-F1
#
_entry.id   AF-A0AAU7UG35-F1
#
_cell.length_a   1.000
_cell.length_b   1.000
_cell.length_c   1.000
_cell.angle_alpha   90.00
_cell.angle_beta   90.00
_cell.angle_gamma   90.00
#
_symmetry.space_group_name_H-M   'P 1'
#
loop_
_entity.id
_entity.type
_entity.pdbx_description
1 polymer ?
#
loop_
_entity_poly.entity_id
_entity_poly.type
_entity_poly.pdbx_seq_one_letter_code
_entity_poly.pdbx_strand_id
1 'polypeptide(L)'
;MPTLLIIRRALMGLTVLGLLGLGAELAAVAHWYGPGQLIPFVAIGGTVLTTLLYLTHERRWTRTFLRVVAVLLTLTGLYGALEHSKVEPELRHAGRANESAAPLEAGARPLLGLPAATPNLLNGPAPLSAPLAMSGLGLLLFLSLYRREQDLDAAGRLDSHSA
;
A
#
# COMPACT_ATOMS: atom_id res chain seq x y z
N MET A 1 -3.28 -12.72 26.53
CA MET A 1 -2.07 -12.01 26.03
C MET A 1 -1.43 -12.63 24.77
N PRO A 2 -1.24 -13.95 24.60
CA PRO A 2 -0.55 -14.49 23.40
C PRO A 2 -1.36 -14.36 22.11
N THR A 3 -2.68 -14.46 22.18
CA THR A 3 -3.60 -14.34 21.02
C THR A 3 -3.48 -12.99 20.30
N LEU A 4 -3.39 -11.88 21.04
CA LEU A 4 -3.25 -10.55 20.42
C LEU A 4 -1.93 -10.38 19.66
N LEU A 5 -0.84 -10.96 20.18
CA LEU A 5 0.45 -10.94 19.50
C LEU A 5 0.42 -11.78 18.22
N ILE A 6 -0.23 -12.94 18.26
CA ILE A 6 -0.44 -13.79 17.08
C ILE A 6 -1.25 -13.04 16.03
N ILE A 7 -2.36 -12.41 16.42
CA ILE A 7 -3.21 -11.63 15.51
C ILE A 7 -2.42 -10.48 14.87
N ARG A 8 -1.64 -9.71 15.66
CA ARG A 8 -0.82 -8.62 15.13
C ARG A 8 0.22 -9.11 14.11
N ARG A 9 0.91 -10.20 14.41
CA ARG A 9 1.90 -10.79 13.48
C ARG A 9 1.22 -11.34 12.23
N ALA A 10 0.05 -11.96 12.36
CA ALA A 10 -0.74 -12.43 11.22
C ALA A 10 -1.19 -11.26 10.34
N LEU A 11 -1.64 -10.15 10.93
CA LEU A 11 -1.99 -8.92 10.19
C LEU A 11 -0.78 -8.32 9.47
N MET A 12 0.40 -8.29 10.10
CA MET A 12 1.63 -7.87 9.44
C MET A 12 2.00 -8.78 8.26
N GLY A 13 1.89 -10.10 8.44
CA GLY A 13 2.12 -11.08 7.38
C GLY A 13 1.14 -10.91 6.22
N LEU A 14 -0.15 -10.73 6.52
CA LEU A 14 -1.18 -10.45 5.53
C LEU A 14 -0.92 -9.14 4.79
N THR A 15 -0.42 -8.11 5.50
CA THR A 15 0.00 -6.84 4.88
C THR A 15 1.10 -7.09 3.85
N VAL A 16 2.14 -7.84 4.22
CA VAL A 16 3.25 -8.15 3.31
C VAL A 16 2.75 -8.90 2.08
N LEU A 17 1.91 -9.92 2.25
CA LEU A 17 1.33 -10.67 1.12
C LEU A 17 0.49 -9.76 0.22
N GLY A 18 -0.36 -8.91 0.79
CA GLY A 18 -1.16 -7.94 0.05
C GLY A 18 -0.31 -6.95 -0.75
N LEU A 19 0.77 -6.43 -0.16
CA LEU A 19 1.69 -5.51 -0.83
C LEU A 19 2.49 -6.19 -1.96
N LEU A 20 2.89 -7.45 -1.78
CA LEU A 20 3.53 -8.23 -2.84
C LEU A 20 2.57 -8.51 -4.00
N GLY A 21 1.33 -8.88 -3.69
CA GLY A 21 0.27 -9.05 -4.70
C GLY A 21 0.03 -7.75 -5.48
N LEU A 22 -0.11 -6.62 -4.77
CA LEU A 22 -0.27 -5.30 -5.38
C LEU A 22 0.92 -4.92 -6.27
N GLY A 23 2.15 -5.18 -5.81
CA GLY A 23 3.35 -4.94 -6.60
C GLY A 23 3.41 -5.81 -7.86
N ALA A 24 2.96 -7.07 -7.77
CA ALA A 24 2.88 -7.97 -8.92
C ALA A 24 1.81 -7.51 -9.92
N GLU A 25 0.65 -7.03 -9.46
CA GLU A 25 -0.37 -6.43 -10.31
C GLU A 25 0.16 -5.18 -11.03
N LEU A 26 0.78 -4.25 -10.29
CA LEU A 26 1.43 -3.06 -10.86
C LEU A 26 2.50 -3.43 -11.90
N ALA A 27 3.21 -4.53 -11.68
CA ALA A 27 4.19 -5.02 -12.62
C ALA A 27 3.55 -5.66 -13.86
N ALA A 28 2.48 -6.44 -13.70
CA ALA A 28 1.74 -7.05 -14.81
C ALA A 28 1.13 -6.01 -15.75
N VAL A 29 0.81 -4.82 -15.23
CA VAL A 29 0.31 -3.67 -16.00
C VAL A 29 1.43 -2.74 -16.50
N ALA A 30 2.70 -3.10 -16.26
CA ALA A 30 3.87 -2.31 -16.63
C ALA A 30 3.81 -0.84 -16.16
N HIS A 31 3.48 -0.65 -14.87
CA HIS A 31 3.35 0.66 -14.22
C HIS A 31 4.71 1.35 -13.99
N TRP A 32 5.55 1.44 -15.02
CA TRP A 32 6.89 2.03 -14.97
C TRP A 32 7.20 2.92 -16.19
N TYR A 33 6.17 3.45 -16.86
CA TYR A 33 6.35 4.33 -18.02
C TYR A 33 6.81 5.75 -17.65
N GLY A 34 6.83 6.10 -16.36
CA GLY A 34 7.33 7.38 -15.89
C GLY A 34 7.90 7.31 -14.47
N PRO A 35 8.78 8.25 -14.07
CA PRO A 35 9.42 8.25 -12.76
C PRO A 35 8.42 8.34 -11.60
N GLY A 36 7.29 9.04 -11.79
CA GLY A 36 6.22 9.10 -10.79
C GLY A 36 5.57 7.75 -10.50
N GLN A 37 5.60 6.81 -11.45
CA GLN A 37 5.02 5.48 -11.28
C GLN A 37 5.91 4.51 -10.51
N LEU A 38 7.19 4.86 -10.32
CA LEU A 38 8.10 4.09 -9.46
C LEU A 38 7.85 4.36 -7.97
N ILE A 39 7.18 5.47 -7.63
CA ILE A 39 6.82 5.83 -6.25
C ILE A 39 6.10 4.68 -5.52
N PRO A 40 5.03 4.07 -6.04
CA PRO A 40 4.37 2.95 -5.38
C PRO A 40 5.29 1.74 -5.20
N PHE A 41 6.17 1.42 -6.16
CA PHE A 41 7.13 0.31 -5.99
C PHE A 41 8.12 0.57 -4.86
N VAL A 42 8.64 1.79 -4.74
CA VAL A 42 9.55 2.17 -3.65
C VAL A 42 8.81 2.11 -2.30
N ALA A 43 7.58 2.61 -2.24
CA ALA A 43 6.77 2.57 -1.03
C ALA A 43 6.44 1.12 -0.61
N ILE A 44 6.05 0.26 -1.55
CA ILE A 44 5.79 -1.17 -1.35
C ILE A 44 7.07 -1.88 -0.86
N GLY A 45 8.17 -1.75 -1.61
CA GLY A 45 9.43 -2.41 -1.30
C GLY A 45 10.00 -1.98 0.05
N GLY A 46 9.99 -0.68 0.33
CA GLY A 46 10.43 -0.14 1.62
C GLY A 46 9.57 -0.63 2.79
N THR A 47 8.25 -0.72 2.60
CA THR A 47 7.33 -1.23 3.63
C THR A 47 7.53 -2.71 3.88
N VAL A 48 7.62 -3.52 2.82
CA VAL A 48 7.87 -4.97 2.93
C VAL A 48 9.19 -5.21 3.65
N LEU A 49 10.28 -4.57 3.22
CA LEU A 49 11.60 -4.73 3.83
C LEU A 49 11.57 -4.34 5.32
N THR A 50 10.98 -3.19 5.64
CA THR A 50 10.89 -2.72 7.03
C THR A 50 10.05 -3.64 7.90
N THR A 51 8.95 -4.19 7.36
CA THR A 51 8.09 -5.14 8.07
C THR A 51 8.83 -6.43 8.37
N LEU A 52 9.58 -6.97 7.40
CA LEU A 52 10.40 -8.17 7.59
C LEU A 52 11.54 -7.93 8.61
N LEU A 53 12.18 -6.76 8.55
CA LEU A 53 13.18 -6.37 9.54
C LEU A 53 12.58 -6.28 10.96
N TYR A 54 11.37 -5.74 11.10
CA TYR A 54 10.68 -5.70 12.38
C TYR A 54 10.29 -7.10 12.89
N LEU A 55 9.80 -7.99 12.01
CA LEU A 55 9.41 -9.36 12.35
C LEU A 55 10.60 -10.22 12.79
N THR A 56 11.77 -9.98 12.22
CA THR A 56 13.02 -10.69 12.59
C THR A 56 13.72 -10.05 13.79
N HIS A 57 13.68 -8.72 13.91
CA HIS A 57 14.39 -7.96 14.93
C HIS A 57 13.47 -6.91 15.56
N GLU A 58 12.80 -7.29 16.65
CA GLU A 58 11.92 -6.40 17.40
C GLU A 58 12.73 -5.42 18.27
N ARG A 59 13.21 -4.34 17.66
CA ARG A 59 13.91 -3.23 18.32
C ARG A 59 13.05 -1.97 18.33
N ARG A 60 13.33 -1.05 19.26
CA ARG A 60 12.59 0.23 19.35
C ARG A 60 12.68 1.03 18.04
N TRP A 61 13.85 1.05 17.42
CA TRP A 61 14.07 1.79 16.17
C TRP A 61 13.34 1.15 14.98
N THR A 62 13.31 -0.18 14.85
CA THR A 62 12.58 -0.87 13.78
C THR A 62 11.08 -0.61 13.89
N ARG A 63 10.54 -0.54 15.11
CA ARG A 63 9.15 -0.18 15.35
C ARG A 63 8.84 1.25 14.91
N THR A 64 9.68 2.23 15.29
CA THR A 64 9.47 3.63 14.88
C THR A 64 9.54 3.76 13.37
N PHE A 65 10.53 3.14 12.73
CA PHE A 65 10.67 3.17 11.29
C PHE A 65 9.45 2.55 10.59
N LEU A 66 8.98 1.40 11.07
CA LEU A 66 7.80 0.75 10.54
C LEU A 66 6.52 1.61 10.67
N ARG A 67 6.36 2.36 11.77
CA ARG A 67 5.24 3.31 11.93
C ARG A 67 5.31 4.45 10.91
N VAL A 68 6.49 5.03 10.73
CA VAL A 68 6.70 6.11 9.74
C VAL A 68 6.39 5.60 8.34
N VAL A 69 6.93 4.45 7.97
CA VAL A 69 6.72 3.85 6.65
C VAL A 69 5.25 3.46 6.45
N ALA A 70 4.56 2.95 7.47
CA ALA A 70 3.12 2.66 7.39
C ALA A 70 2.30 3.93 7.13
N VAL A 71 2.58 5.04 7.81
CA VAL A 71 1.93 6.33 7.56
C VAL A 71 2.22 6.84 6.15
N LEU A 72 3.48 6.79 5.71
CA LEU A 72 3.87 7.20 4.37
C LEU A 72 3.16 6.37 3.30
N LEU A 73 3.05 5.05 3.50
CA LEU A 73 2.32 4.16 2.60
C LEU A 73 0.84 4.54 2.51
N THR A 74 0.20 4.82 3.66
CA THR A 74 -1.19 5.30 3.72
C THR A 74 -1.38 6.59 2.94
N LEU A 75 -0.53 7.59 3.19
CA LEU A 75 -0.59 8.89 2.52
C LEU A 75 -0.31 8.78 1.01
N THR A 76 0.64 7.92 0.62
CA THR A 76 0.95 7.67 -0.80
C THR A 76 -0.23 7.04 -1.52
N GLY A 77 -0.90 6.06 -0.90
CA GLY A 77 -2.11 5.46 -1.46
C GLY A 77 -3.26 6.46 -1.56
N LEU A 78 -3.46 7.29 -0.53
CA LEU A 78 -4.49 8.33 -0.55
C LEU A 78 -4.22 9.38 -1.64
N TYR A 79 -2.96 9.83 -1.77
CA TYR A 79 -2.55 10.75 -2.83
C TYR A 79 -2.78 10.14 -4.22
N GLY A 80 -2.39 8.87 -4.42
CA GLY A 80 -2.65 8.16 -5.66
C GLY A 80 -4.15 8.08 -6.00
N ALA A 81 -5.00 7.82 -5.01
CA ALA A 81 -6.45 7.78 -5.19
C ALA A 81 -7.01 9.17 -5.57
N LEU A 82 -6.50 10.24 -4.95
CA LEU A 82 -6.90 11.60 -5.31
C LEU A 82 -6.52 11.94 -6.76
N GLU A 83 -5.30 11.62 -7.19
CA GLU A 83 -4.88 11.84 -8.57
C GLU A 83 -5.75 11.05 -9.56
N HIS A 84 -6.04 9.79 -9.28
CA HIS A 84 -6.92 8.98 -10.13
C HIS A 84 -8.36 9.52 -10.16
N SER A 85 -8.86 10.06 -9.04
CA SER A 85 -10.22 10.63 -8.96
C SER A 85 -10.38 11.94 -9.74
N LYS A 86 -9.31 12.72 -9.91
CA LYS A 86 -9.32 13.95 -10.73
C LYS A 86 -9.34 13.64 -12.23
N VAL A 87 -8.71 12.53 -12.64
CA VAL A 87 -8.65 12.09 -14.03
C VAL A 87 -9.95 11.41 -14.48
N GLU A 88 -10.70 10.80 -13.56
CA GLU A 88 -11.98 10.14 -13.85
C GLU A 88 -13.06 11.03 -14.52
N PRO A 89 -13.31 12.29 -14.09
CA PRO A 89 -14.26 13.17 -14.78
C PRO A 89 -13.77 13.60 -16.16
N GLU A 90 -12.47 13.82 -16.36
CA GLU A 90 -11.89 14.18 -17.67
C GLU A 90 -12.01 13.02 -18.67
N LEU A 91 -11.73 11.79 -18.23
CA LEU A 91 -11.92 10.58 -19.03
C LEU A 91 -13.40 10.26 -19.29
N ARG A 92 -14.32 10.58 -18.36
CA ARG A 92 -15.77 10.49 -18.63
C ARG A 92 -16.25 11.51 -19.67
N HIS A 93 -15.67 12.71 -19.68
CA HIS A 93 -15.98 13.72 -20.69
C HIS A 93 -15.37 13.38 -22.05
N ALA A 94 -14.12 12.88 -22.06
CA ALA A 94 -13.44 12.41 -23.26
C ALA A 94 -14.06 11.11 -23.80
N GLY A 95 -14.46 10.17 -22.95
CA GLY A 95 -15.06 8.88 -23.33
C GLY A 95 -16.44 9.01 -23.98
N ARG A 96 -17.24 10.02 -23.59
CA ARG A 96 -18.46 10.39 -24.34
C ARG A 96 -18.17 11.06 -25.69
N ALA A 97 -16.97 11.60 -25.88
CA ALA A 97 -16.54 12.22 -27.14
C ALA A 97 -15.72 11.25 -28.04
N ASN A 98 -15.15 10.17 -27.49
CA ASN A 98 -14.15 9.30 -28.13
C ASN A 98 -14.59 7.83 -28.29
N GLU A 99 -15.87 7.50 -28.42
CA GLU A 99 -16.28 6.15 -28.88
C GLU A 99 -15.71 5.79 -30.29
N SER A 100 -15.04 6.73 -30.97
CA SER A 100 -14.43 6.54 -32.29
C SER A 100 -12.94 6.92 -32.40
N ALA A 101 -12.22 7.21 -31.31
CA ALA A 101 -10.83 7.67 -31.42
C ALA A 101 -9.83 6.88 -30.54
N ALA A 102 -9.20 5.90 -31.19
CA ALA A 102 -7.81 5.41 -31.09
C ALA A 102 -7.18 5.10 -29.70
N PRO A 103 -6.25 4.12 -29.63
CA PRO A 103 -5.58 3.76 -28.38
C PRO A 103 -4.69 4.92 -27.94
N LEU A 104 -5.12 5.61 -26.88
CA LEU A 104 -4.27 6.54 -26.17
C LEU A 104 -3.08 5.74 -25.60
N GLU A 105 -1.86 6.16 -25.98
CA GLU A 105 -0.57 5.75 -25.43
C GLU A 105 0.23 4.62 -26.12
N ALA A 106 0.26 4.60 -27.45
CA ALA A 106 1.24 3.82 -28.23
C ALA A 106 2.68 4.41 -28.23
N GLY A 107 3.07 5.22 -27.23
CA GLY A 107 4.29 6.06 -27.27
C GLY A 107 5.23 5.97 -26.07
N ALA A 108 4.91 5.22 -25.02
CA ALA A 108 5.75 5.16 -23.82
C ALA A 108 7.08 4.46 -24.14
N ARG A 109 8.17 5.23 -24.19
CA ARG A 109 9.53 4.68 -24.28
C ARG A 109 9.80 3.84 -23.03
N PRO A 110 10.37 2.64 -23.17
CA PRO A 110 10.70 1.79 -22.03
C PRO A 110 11.70 2.51 -21.13
N LEU A 111 11.28 2.86 -19.92
CA LEU A 111 12.18 3.31 -18.86
C LEU A 111 12.95 2.09 -18.36
N LEU A 112 14.27 2.21 -18.18
CA LEU A 112 15.16 1.13 -17.66
C LEU A 112 15.23 -0.15 -18.52
N GLY A 113 14.80 -0.13 -19.78
CA GLY A 113 14.82 -1.32 -20.66
C GLY A 113 13.75 -2.38 -20.31
N LEU A 114 12.78 -2.03 -19.46
CA LEU A 114 11.65 -2.89 -19.11
C LEU A 114 10.62 -2.92 -20.26
N PRO A 115 9.84 -4.02 -20.41
CA PRO A 115 8.85 -4.12 -21.49
C PRO A 115 7.83 -2.99 -21.42
N ALA A 116 7.42 -2.50 -22.59
CA ALA A 116 6.40 -1.45 -22.70
C ALA A 116 5.04 -1.95 -22.22
N ALA A 117 4.22 -1.04 -21.69
CA ALA A 117 2.86 -1.36 -21.27
C ALA A 117 2.01 -1.78 -22.47
N THR A 118 1.54 -3.02 -22.47
CA THR A 118 0.56 -3.50 -23.45
C THR A 118 -0.84 -3.25 -22.90
N PRO A 119 -1.73 -2.54 -23.62
CA PRO A 119 -3.11 -2.39 -23.19
C PRO A 119 -3.75 -3.77 -23.05
N ASN A 120 -4.31 -4.07 -21.88
CA ASN A 120 -5.01 -5.32 -21.57
C ASN A 120 -6.26 -5.01 -20.74
N LEU A 121 -7.11 -6.02 -20.48
CA LEU A 121 -8.34 -5.86 -19.71
C LEU A 121 -8.12 -5.35 -18.27
N LEU A 122 -6.90 -5.46 -17.73
CA LEU A 122 -6.51 -5.00 -16.40
C LEU A 122 -5.98 -3.55 -16.44
N ASN A 123 -5.65 -3.03 -17.62
CA ASN A 123 -5.16 -1.67 -17.89
C ASN A 123 -6.31 -0.73 -18.27
N GLY A 124 -7.47 -0.91 -17.64
CA GLY A 124 -8.58 0.04 -17.76
C GLY A 124 -8.18 1.43 -17.26
N PRO A 125 -8.96 2.47 -17.59
CA PRO A 125 -8.65 3.84 -17.20
C PRO A 125 -8.55 3.95 -15.67
N ALA A 126 -7.32 4.06 -15.18
CA ALA A 126 -6.97 4.54 -13.85
C ALA A 126 -7.83 3.95 -12.70
N PRO A 127 -7.72 2.64 -12.38
CA PRO A 127 -8.50 2.05 -11.31
C PRO A 127 -8.09 2.59 -9.92
N LEU A 128 -9.07 3.12 -9.18
CA LEU A 128 -8.89 3.58 -7.80
C LEU A 128 -8.56 2.45 -6.80
N SER A 129 -8.77 1.19 -7.18
CA SER A 129 -8.61 0.03 -6.30
C SER A 129 -7.18 -0.14 -5.78
N ALA A 130 -6.17 -0.02 -6.65
CA ALA A 130 -4.76 -0.16 -6.28
C ALA A 130 -4.29 0.87 -5.23
N PRO A 131 -4.47 2.20 -5.45
CA PRO A 131 -4.06 3.19 -4.46
C PRO A 131 -4.86 3.09 -3.14
N LEU A 132 -6.15 2.75 -3.20
CA LEU A 132 -6.96 2.53 -1.99
C LEU A 132 -6.53 1.28 -1.21
N ALA A 133 -6.22 0.18 -1.91
CA ALA A 133 -5.68 -1.02 -1.29
C ALA A 133 -4.35 -0.72 -0.60
N MET A 134 -3.45 0.02 -1.25
CA MET A 134 -2.19 0.47 -0.66
C MET A 134 -2.42 1.29 0.61
N SER A 135 -3.39 2.22 0.56
CA SER A 135 -3.75 3.06 1.71
C SER A 135 -4.27 2.25 2.90
N GLY A 136 -5.18 1.32 2.63
CA GLY A 136 -5.76 0.41 3.62
C GLY A 136 -4.74 -0.53 4.25
N LEU A 137 -3.82 -1.08 3.45
CA LEU A 137 -2.73 -1.93 3.95
C LEU A 137 -1.76 -1.13 4.84
N GLY A 138 -1.41 0.11 4.47
CA GLY A 138 -0.62 1.00 5.33
C GLY A 138 -1.31 1.30 6.65
N LEU A 139 -2.62 1.55 6.63
CA LEU A 139 -3.40 1.83 7.83
C LEU A 139 -3.48 0.59 8.74
N LEU A 140 -3.73 -0.59 8.15
CA LEU A 140 -3.78 -1.86 8.87
C LEU A 140 -2.42 -2.17 9.53
N LEU A 141 -1.32 -1.94 8.83
CA LEU A 141 0.03 -2.05 9.38
C LEU A 141 0.23 -1.08 10.54
N PHE A 142 -0.15 0.19 10.39
CA PHE A 142 -0.05 1.18 11.46
C PHE A 142 -0.85 0.78 12.70
N LEU A 143 -2.09 0.32 12.51
CA LEU A 143 -2.97 -0.13 13.59
C LEU A 143 -2.43 -1.39 14.27
N SER A 144 -1.80 -2.31 13.53
CA SER A 144 -1.16 -3.49 14.11
C SER A 144 -0.01 -3.14 15.07
N LEU A 145 0.56 -1.94 14.92
CA LEU A 145 1.64 -1.39 15.75
C LEU A 145 1.12 -0.47 16.86
N TYR A 146 -0.18 -0.18 16.88
CA TYR A 146 -0.81 0.62 17.90
C TYR A 146 -0.93 -0.21 19.18
N ARG A 147 -0.07 0.12 20.14
CA ARG A 147 -0.05 -0.47 21.47
C ARG A 147 -0.58 0.58 22.43
N ARG A 148 -1.90 0.71 22.49
CA ARG A 148 -2.58 1.56 23.48
C ARG A 148 -2.43 0.88 24.84
N GLU A 149 -2.09 1.65 25.86
CA GLU A 149 -2.27 1.55 27.32
C GLU A 149 -3.11 0.41 27.98
N GLN A 150 -3.81 -0.46 27.26
CA GLN A 150 -4.64 -1.57 27.77
C GLN A 150 -3.86 -2.71 28.46
N ASP A 151 -2.56 -2.85 28.21
CA ASP A 151 -1.70 -3.76 28.99
C ASP A 151 -1.44 -3.20 30.41
N LEU A 152 -1.50 -1.87 30.59
CA LEU A 152 -1.20 -1.20 31.87
C LEU A 152 -2.43 -1.19 32.80
N ASP A 153 -3.64 -1.00 32.26
CA ASP A 153 -4.89 -1.05 33.05
C ASP A 153 -5.36 -2.47 33.42
N ALA A 154 -4.88 -3.48 32.70
CA ALA A 154 -5.15 -4.89 33.01
C ALA A 154 -4.25 -5.41 34.14
N ALA A 155 -3.01 -4.92 34.23
CA ALA A 155 -2.10 -5.22 35.34
C ALA A 155 -2.54 -4.49 36.62
N GLY A 156 -2.90 -3.20 36.53
CA GLY A 156 -3.33 -2.43 37.70
C GLY A 156 -4.65 -2.89 38.37
N ARG A 157 -5.51 -3.63 37.66
CA ARG A 157 -6.77 -4.19 38.19
C ARG A 157 -6.65 -5.56 38.86
N LEU A 158 -5.58 -6.31 38.57
CA LEU A 158 -5.31 -7.58 39.25
C LEU A 158 -4.69 -7.35 40.64
N ASP A 159 -3.92 -6.27 40.78
CA ASP A 159 -3.29 -5.86 42.05
C ASP A 159 -4.30 -5.30 43.07
N SER A 160 -5.45 -4.78 42.63
CA SER A 160 -6.47 -4.18 43.50
C SER A 160 -7.52 -5.15 44.05
N HIS A 161 -7.55 -6.39 43.57
CA HIS A 161 -8.49 -7.44 44.02
C HIS A 161 -7.84 -8.55 44.85
N SER A 162 -6.54 -8.43 45.11
CA SER A 162 -5.74 -9.36 45.91
C SER A 162 -5.30 -8.76 47.26
N ALA A 163 -5.82 -7.57 47.62
CA ALA A 163 -5.67 -6.90 48.91
C ALA A 163 -7.04 -6.72 49.57
#